data_AF-A0A1Z4C5Q8-F1
#
_entry.id   AF-A0A1Z4C5Q8-F1
#
_cell.length_a   1.000
_cell.length_b   1.000
_cell.length_c   1.000
_cell.angle_alpha   90.00
_cell.angle_beta   90.00
_cell.angle_gamma   90.00
#
_symmetry.space_group_name_H-M   'P 1'
#
loop_
_entity.id
_entity.type
_entity.pdbx_description
1 polymer ?
#
loop_
_entity_poly.entity_id
_entity_poly.type
_entity_poly.pdbx_seq_one_letter_code
_entity_poly.pdbx_strand_id
1 'polypeptide(L)'
;MKVIVILEQPPLFDLGEVYATAGANQALQTLNVDPTVLLIRHVTGDWAELSEEDQQENKNAVENGGRVFSSYTLPPDKTKIWIITEYDRSATTLLLPDEY
;
A
#
# COMPACT_ATOMS: atom_id res chain seq x y z
N MET A 1 21.08 -14.19 -1.41
CA MET A 1 21.36 -12.99 -2.22
C MET A 1 20.38 -11.93 -1.77
N LYS A 2 20.84 -10.84 -1.15
CA LYS A 2 19.96 -9.77 -0.64
C LYS A 2 19.78 -8.78 -1.79
N VAL A 3 18.62 -8.77 -2.43
CA VAL A 3 18.28 -7.74 -3.40
C VAL A 3 18.08 -6.45 -2.60
N ILE A 4 18.96 -5.48 -2.77
CA ILE A 4 18.80 -4.14 -2.21
C ILE A 4 17.97 -3.37 -3.23
N VAL A 5 16.73 -3.05 -2.87
CA VAL A 5 15.90 -2.14 -3.66
C VAL A 5 16.32 -0.72 -3.29
N ILE A 6 16.89 0.02 -4.25
CA ILE A 6 17.15 1.45 -4.09
C ILE A 6 15.86 2.17 -4.44
N LEU A 7 15.25 2.84 -3.46
CA LEU A 7 14.10 3.70 -3.70
C LEU A 7 14.58 5.04 -4.24
N GLU A 8 13.98 5.54 -5.32
CA GLU A 8 14.29 6.87 -5.85
C GLU A 8 13.80 7.98 -4.91
N GLN A 9 12.75 7.71 -4.14
CA GLN A 9 12.18 8.57 -3.12
C GLN A 9 12.35 7.89 -1.75
N PRO A 10 12.79 8.60 -0.70
CA PRO A 10 12.82 8.02 0.64
C PRO A 10 11.39 7.68 1.11
N PRO A 11 11.22 6.64 1.95
CA PRO A 11 9.91 6.34 2.54
C PRO A 11 9.44 7.51 3.42
N LEU A 12 8.16 7.84 3.32
CA LEU A 12 7.52 8.91 4.09
C LEU A 12 7.18 8.48 5.53
N PHE A 13 7.03 7.18 5.78
CA PHE A 13 6.68 6.59 7.07
C PHE A 13 7.14 5.13 7.15
N ASP A 14 7.10 4.53 8.35
CA ASP A 14 7.39 3.10 8.53
C ASP A 14 6.16 2.24 8.21
N LEU A 15 6.39 1.12 7.51
CA LEU A 15 5.33 0.17 7.18
C LEU A 15 4.93 -0.73 8.37
N GLY A 16 5.79 -0.81 9.40
CA GLY A 16 5.61 -1.78 10.48
C GLY A 16 5.66 -3.23 9.98
N GLU A 17 4.91 -4.12 10.64
CA GLU A 17 4.75 -5.49 10.18
C GLU A 17 3.82 -5.57 8.97
N VAL A 18 4.23 -6.28 7.93
CA VAL A 18 3.47 -6.37 6.67
C VAL A 18 2.69 -7.67 6.60
N TYR A 19 1.39 -7.56 6.37
CA TYR A 19 0.45 -8.65 6.23
C TYR A 19 -0.28 -8.59 4.90
N ALA A 20 -0.80 -9.73 4.44
CA ALA A 20 -1.73 -9.80 3.33
C ALA A 20 -2.85 -10.78 3.69
N THR A 21 -4.09 -10.43 3.38
CA THR A 21 -5.22 -11.37 3.46
C THR A 21 -5.03 -12.51 2.45
N ALA A 22 -5.75 -13.60 2.67
CA ALA A 22 -5.71 -14.75 1.75
C ALA A 22 -6.16 -14.36 0.34
N GLY A 23 -7.22 -13.54 0.20
CA GLY A 23 -7.72 -13.08 -1.09
C GLY A 23 -6.74 -12.15 -1.81
N ALA A 24 -6.15 -11.19 -1.10
CA ALA A 24 -5.14 -10.31 -1.68
C ALA A 24 -3.91 -11.09 -2.15
N ASN A 25 -3.39 -12.01 -1.32
CA ASN A 25 -2.25 -12.84 -1.68
C ASN A 25 -2.53 -13.71 -2.91
N GLN A 26 -3.73 -14.31 -2.98
CA GLN A 26 -4.15 -15.09 -4.14
C GLN A 26 -4.26 -14.23 -5.41
N ALA A 27 -4.83 -13.03 -5.32
CA ALA A 27 -4.97 -12.11 -6.45
C ALA A 27 -3.60 -11.67 -7.00
N LEU A 28 -2.68 -11.28 -6.10
CA LEU A 28 -1.31 -10.89 -6.46
C LEU A 28 -0.56 -12.03 -7.16
N GLN A 29 -0.66 -13.26 -6.65
CA GLN A 29 -0.05 -14.44 -7.28
C GLN A 29 -0.65 -14.76 -8.65
N THR A 30 -1.98 -14.73 -8.76
CA THR A 30 -2.69 -15.03 -10.00
C THR A 30 -2.32 -14.05 -11.12
N LEU A 31 -2.19 -12.77 -10.77
CA LEU A 31 -1.85 -11.69 -11.71
C LEU A 31 -0.34 -11.46 -11.86
N ASN A 32 0.49 -12.27 -11.17
CA ASN A 32 1.95 -12.16 -11.16
C ASN A 32 2.45 -10.74 -10.83
N VAL A 33 1.83 -10.12 -9.82
CA VAL A 33 2.20 -8.80 -9.30
C VAL A 33 3.05 -8.97 -8.05
N ASP A 34 4.23 -8.36 -8.04
CA ASP A 34 5.08 -8.29 -6.84
C ASP A 34 4.48 -7.28 -5.84
N PRO A 35 4.05 -7.70 -4.63
CA PRO A 35 3.50 -6.78 -3.63
C PRO A 35 4.47 -5.67 -3.22
N THR A 36 5.79 -5.89 -3.36
CA THR A 36 6.83 -4.92 -3.04
C THR A 36 6.65 -3.64 -3.87
N VAL A 37 6.21 -3.76 -5.12
CA VAL A 37 5.96 -2.58 -5.99
C VAL A 37 4.85 -1.71 -5.41
N LEU A 38 3.77 -2.33 -4.91
CA LEU A 38 2.64 -1.59 -4.34
C LEU A 38 3.00 -0.98 -2.97
N LEU A 39 3.76 -1.71 -2.16
CA LEU A 39 4.25 -1.21 -0.87
C LEU A 39 5.21 -0.02 -1.04
N ILE A 40 6.06 -0.06 -2.05
CA ILE A 40 6.94 1.07 -2.40
C ILE A 40 6.10 2.28 -2.77
N ARG A 41 5.14 2.12 -3.70
CA ARG A 41 4.23 3.21 -4.07
C ARG A 41 3.53 3.80 -2.84
N HIS A 42 3.02 2.94 -1.95
CA HIS A 42 2.31 3.35 -0.74
C HIS A 42 3.19 4.17 0.20
N VAL A 43 4.40 3.69 0.48
CA VAL A 43 5.31 4.33 1.44
C VAL A 43 6.00 5.56 0.89
N THR A 44 6.16 5.68 -0.44
CA THR A 44 6.75 6.86 -1.09
C THR A 44 5.72 7.91 -1.50
N GLY A 45 4.44 7.71 -1.17
CA GLY A 45 3.39 8.70 -1.43
C GLY A 45 2.81 8.69 -2.85
N ASP A 46 3.02 7.62 -3.64
CA ASP A 46 2.28 7.43 -4.88
C ASP A 46 0.88 6.92 -4.58
N TRP A 47 -0.02 7.86 -4.33
CA TRP A 47 -1.44 7.64 -4.08
C TRP A 47 -2.31 8.17 -5.21
N ALA A 48 -1.78 8.25 -6.43
CA ALA A 48 -2.42 8.94 -7.55
C ALA A 48 -3.77 8.35 -7.99
N GLU A 49 -4.08 7.11 -7.59
CA GLU A 49 -5.37 6.45 -7.87
C GLU A 49 -6.48 6.84 -6.87
N LEU A 50 -6.14 7.56 -5.80
CA LEU A 50 -7.12 8.12 -4.86
C LEU A 50 -7.62 9.50 -5.29
N SER A 51 -8.72 9.94 -4.69
CA SER A 51 -9.19 11.32 -4.85
C SER A 51 -8.18 12.32 -4.27
N GLU A 52 -8.24 13.58 -4.70
CA GLU A 52 -7.36 14.64 -4.14
C GLU A 52 -7.57 14.82 -2.63
N GLU A 53 -8.81 14.64 -2.16
CA GLU A 53 -9.17 14.69 -0.74
C GLU A 53 -8.47 13.57 0.04
N ASP A 54 -8.61 12.32 -0.40
CA ASP A 54 -7.95 11.16 0.24
C ASP A 54 -6.41 11.27 0.20
N GLN A 55 -5.85 11.81 -0.89
CA GLN A 55 -4.41 12.07 -0.98
C GLN A 55 -3.98 13.11 0.07
N GLN A 56 -4.79 14.13 0.31
CA GLN A 56 -4.51 15.13 1.33
C GLN A 56 -4.68 14.56 2.75
N GLU A 57 -5.65 13.68 2.97
CA GLU A 57 -5.78 12.95 4.22
C GLU A 57 -4.54 12.11 4.51
N ASN A 58 -4.00 11.40 3.52
CA ASN A 58 -2.75 10.67 3.69
C ASN A 58 -1.57 11.57 4.05
N LYS A 59 -1.42 12.73 3.38
CA LYS A 59 -0.37 13.71 3.73
C LYS A 59 -0.51 14.17 5.17
N ASN A 60 -1.73 14.53 5.58
CA ASN A 60 -2.01 14.95 6.95
C ASN A 60 -1.71 13.82 7.95
N ALA A 61 -2.04 12.57 7.60
CA ALA A 61 -1.79 11.39 8.43
C ALA A 61 -0.30 11.05 8.57
N VAL A 62 0.50 11.31 7.54
CA VAL A 62 1.96 11.20 7.61
C VAL A 62 2.54 12.23 8.56
N GLU A 63 2.09 13.49 8.48
CA GLU A 63 2.62 14.59 9.29
C GLU A 63 2.14 14.58 10.74
N ASN A 64 0.87 14.25 10.97
CA ASN A 64 0.19 14.43 12.26
C ASN A 64 -0.18 13.11 12.94
N GLY A 65 0.19 11.98 12.34
CA GLY A 65 -0.31 10.67 12.72
C GLY A 65 -1.72 10.41 12.18
N GLY A 66 -2.13 9.14 12.20
CA GLY A 66 -3.36 8.69 11.54
C GLY A 66 -3.07 7.60 10.52
N ARG A 67 -4.11 6.87 10.14
CA ARG A 67 -4.01 5.75 9.19
C ARG A 67 -3.69 6.26 7.79
N VAL A 68 -2.81 5.58 7.07
CA VAL A 68 -2.53 5.86 5.65
C VAL A 68 -3.18 4.77 4.81
N PHE A 69 -3.86 5.17 3.74
CA PHE A 69 -4.61 4.27 2.86
C PHE A 69 -4.21 4.45 1.40
N SER A 70 -4.04 3.37 0.65
CA SER A 70 -3.92 3.42 -0.80
C SER A 70 -4.77 2.33 -1.46
N SER A 71 -5.17 2.60 -2.71
CA SER A 71 -5.93 1.67 -3.55
C SER A 71 -5.23 1.57 -4.89
N TYR A 72 -4.79 0.38 -5.28
CA TYR A 72 -4.11 0.12 -6.54
C TYR A 72 -4.87 -0.87 -7.40
N THR A 73 -4.99 -0.55 -8.68
CA THR A 73 -5.67 -1.38 -9.66
C THR A 73 -4.66 -2.30 -10.35
N LEU A 74 -4.86 -3.61 -10.20
CA LEU A 74 -4.01 -4.62 -10.81
C LEU A 74 -4.45 -4.89 -12.26
N PRO A 75 -3.56 -4.80 -13.25
CA PRO A 75 -3.84 -5.27 -14.60
C PRO A 75 -3.73 -6.81 -14.69
N PRO A 76 -4.37 -7.46 -15.70
CA PRO A 76 -5.33 -6.88 -16.64
C PRO A 76 -6.77 -6.79 -16.10
N ASP A 77 -7.10 -7.51 -15.03
CA ASP A 77 -8.48 -7.76 -14.61
C ASP A 77 -9.11 -6.61 -13.79
N LYS A 78 -8.34 -5.54 -13.54
CA LYS A 78 -8.73 -4.37 -12.75
C LYS A 78 -9.14 -4.70 -11.31
N THR A 79 -8.64 -5.80 -10.76
CA THR A 79 -8.79 -6.13 -9.35
C THR A 79 -8.15 -5.02 -8.50
N LYS A 80 -8.84 -4.54 -7.48
CA LYS A 80 -8.28 -3.57 -6.54
C LYS A 80 -7.57 -4.27 -5.39
N ILE A 81 -6.39 -3.78 -5.04
CA ILE A 81 -5.73 -4.05 -3.77
C ILE A 81 -5.73 -2.77 -2.96
N TRP A 82 -6.25 -2.85 -1.75
CA TRP A 82 -6.12 -1.83 -0.73
C TRP A 82 -4.85 -2.11 0.08
N ILE A 83 -4.16 -1.04 0.48
CA ILE A 83 -3.05 -1.11 1.42
C ILE A 83 -3.33 -0.10 2.52
N ILE A 84 -3.33 -0.57 3.76
CA ILE A 84 -3.64 0.23 4.93
C ILE A 84 -2.48 0.12 5.90
N THR A 85 -1.89 1.25 6.30
CA THR A 85 -0.94 1.34 7.42
C THR A 85 -1.62 1.97 8.62
N GLU A 86 -1.58 1.27 9.76
CA GLU A 86 -2.23 1.71 10.99
C GLU A 86 -1.66 3.03 11.52
N TYR A 87 -2.46 3.74 12.32
CA TYR A 87 -2.14 5.09 12.78
C TYR A 87 -0.85 5.18 13.60
N ASP A 88 -0.51 4.09 14.29
CA ASP A 88 0.70 3.93 15.11
C ASP A 88 1.87 3.31 14.35
N ARG A 89 1.71 3.08 13.04
CA ARG A 89 2.69 2.43 12.15
C ARG A 89 3.11 1.03 12.62
N SER A 90 2.28 0.36 13.44
CA SER A 90 2.57 -1.00 13.93
C SER A 90 2.47 -2.04 12.82
N ALA A 91 1.54 -1.86 11.88
CA ALA A 91 1.29 -2.81 10.81
C ALA A 91 0.81 -2.14 9.51
N THR A 92 1.05 -2.85 8.41
CA THR A 92 0.52 -2.57 7.08
C THR A 92 -0.16 -3.83 6.54
N THR A 93 -1.40 -3.73 6.09
CA THR A 93 -2.16 -4.85 5.53
C THR A 93 -2.53 -4.60 4.08
N LEU A 94 -2.23 -5.57 3.21
CA LEU A 94 -2.79 -5.66 1.87
C LEU A 94 -4.07 -6.50 1.89
N LEU A 95 -5.14 -5.99 1.31
CA LEU A 95 -6.46 -6.65 1.32
C LEU A 95 -7.27 -6.29 0.08
N LEU A 96 -8.23 -7.15 -0.29
CA LEU A 96 -9.26 -6.79 -1.26
C LEU A 96 -10.28 -5.84 -0.59
N PRO A 97 -10.96 -4.96 -1.36
CA PRO A 97 -11.98 -4.07 -0.81
C PRO A 97 -13.08 -4.80 -0.02
N ASP A 98 -13.48 -6.00 -0.48
CA ASP A 98 -14.56 -6.79 0.15
C ASP A 98 -14.10 -7.56 1.41
N GLU A 99 -12.80 -7.51 1.74
CA GLU A 99 -12.23 -8.12 2.96
C GLU A 99 -12.06 -7.11 4.11
N TYR A 100 -12.47 -5.86 3.90
CA TYR A 100 -12.50 -4.79 4.89
C TYR A 100 -13.92 -4.57 5.42
#